data_AF-A0A3E0R8R7-F1
#
_entry.id   AF-A0A3E0R8R7-F1
#
_cell.length_a   1.000
_cell.length_b   1.000
_cell.length_c   1.000
_cell.angle_alpha   90.00
_cell.angle_beta   90.00
_cell.angle_gamma   90.00
#
_symmetry.space_group_name_H-M   'P 1'
#
loop_
_entity.id
_entity.type
_entity.pdbx_description
1 polymer ?
#
loop_
_entity_poly.entity_id
_entity_poly.type
_entity_poly.pdbx_seq_one_letter_code
_entity_poly.pdbx_strand_id
1 'polypeptide(L)'
;MEELLAMIQRDPELWNLMEQLKHQDEEPTDFILNVAQMLAIEFEDLHRTDLNDKLDALFGGLPPKAFEMVPLFLHIALDIFMMRAIPNGNQGD
;
A
#
# COMPACT_ATOMS: atom_id res chain seq x y z
N MET A 1 -1.22 -11.52 -1.85
CA MET A 1 0.15 -11.95 -1.48
C MET A 1 0.81 -12.65 -2.66
N GLU A 2 0.29 -13.80 -3.09
CA GLU A 2 0.85 -14.57 -4.21
C GLU A 2 0.88 -13.79 -5.52
N GLU A 3 -0.17 -13.03 -5.85
CA GLU A 3 -0.22 -12.20 -7.06
C GLU A 3 0.83 -11.08 -7.05
N LEU A 4 1.06 -10.45 -5.89
CA LEU A 4 2.07 -9.42 -5.72
C LEU A 4 3.48 -10.00 -5.83
N LEU A 5 3.74 -11.13 -5.19
CA LEU A 5 5.02 -11.82 -5.31
C LEU A 5 5.29 -12.25 -6.76
N ALA A 6 4.28 -12.81 -7.44
CA ALA A 6 4.39 -13.19 -8.85
C ALA A 6 4.62 -11.98 -9.76
N MET A 7 4.03 -10.81 -9.45
CA MET A 7 4.30 -9.56 -10.16
C MET A 7 5.76 -9.13 -9.98
N ILE A 8 6.26 -9.11 -8.75
CA ILE A 8 7.65 -8.73 -8.44
C ILE A 8 8.64 -9.71 -9.10
N GLN A 9 8.40 -11.01 -9.02
CA GLN A 9 9.28 -12.04 -9.60
C GLN A 9 9.34 -12.01 -11.13
N ARG A 10 8.30 -11.51 -11.80
CA ARG A 10 8.28 -11.39 -13.27
C ARG A 10 9.02 -10.17 -13.78
N ASP A 11 9.34 -9.22 -12.91
CA ASP A 11 10.00 -7.97 -13.25
C ASP A 11 11.37 -7.89 -12.57
N PRO A 12 12.48 -7.98 -13.33
CA PRO A 12 13.83 -7.93 -12.76
C PRO A 12 14.14 -6.64 -11.99
N GLU A 13 13.55 -5.51 -12.36
CA GLU A 13 13.77 -4.23 -11.69
C GLU A 13 13.08 -4.23 -10.32
N LEU A 14 11.82 -4.66 -10.26
CA LEU A 14 11.09 -4.80 -9.00
C LEU A 14 11.72 -5.84 -8.08
N TRP A 15 12.19 -6.97 -8.64
CA TRP A 15 12.89 -7.99 -7.89
C TRP A 15 14.16 -7.43 -7.24
N ASN A 16 15.00 -6.73 -8.01
CA ASN A 16 16.23 -6.13 -7.49
C ASN A 16 15.95 -5.07 -6.42
N LEU A 17 14.89 -4.26 -6.59
CA LEU A 17 14.49 -3.27 -5.59
C LEU A 17 14.09 -3.95 -4.27
N MET A 18 13.28 -5.00 -4.34
CA MET A 18 12.88 -5.76 -3.15
C MET A 18 14.10 -6.38 -2.45
N GLU A 19 15.04 -6.97 -3.20
CA GLU A 19 16.26 -7.54 -2.64
C GLU A 19 17.14 -6.50 -1.93
N GLN A 20 17.10 -5.24 -2.35
CA GLN A 20 17.82 -4.14 -1.69
C GLN A 20 17.11 -3.64 -0.43
N LEU A 21 15.78 -3.74 -0.37
CA LEU A 21 14.96 -3.22 0.72
C LEU A 21 14.78 -4.22 1.86
N LYS A 22 14.70 -5.52 1.55
CA LYS A 22 14.60 -6.59 2.55
C LYS A 22 15.91 -6.75 3.32
N HIS A 23 15.85 -7.35 4.51
CA HIS A 23 17.07 -7.79 5.19
C HIS A 23 17.71 -8.97 4.44
N GLN A 24 19.03 -9.16 4.55
CA GLN A 24 19.78 -10.18 3.79
C GLN A 24 19.17 -11.59 3.92
N ASP A 25 18.75 -11.98 5.13
CA ASP A 25 18.18 -13.31 5.41
C ASP A 25 16.65 -13.33 5.46
N GLU A 26 15.98 -12.23 5.07
CA GLU A 26 14.53 -12.13 5.06
C GLU A 26 13.95 -12.73 3.78
N GLU A 27 12.96 -13.61 3.91
CA GLU A 27 12.23 -14.17 2.78
C GLU A 27 11.32 -13.11 2.13
N PRO A 28 11.13 -13.10 0.80
CA PRO A 28 10.29 -12.12 0.11
C PRO A 28 8.87 -12.00 0.66
N THR A 29 8.24 -13.13 1.01
CA THR A 29 6.88 -13.13 1.58
C THR A 29 6.84 -12.48 2.96
N ASP A 30 7.88 -12.68 3.76
CA ASP A 30 8.00 -12.11 5.09
C ASP A 30 8.23 -10.61 5.01
N PHE A 31 9.09 -10.16 4.08
CA PHE A 31 9.26 -8.75 3.77
C PHE A 31 7.94 -8.07 3.38
N ILE A 32 7.20 -8.66 2.42
CA ILE A 32 5.91 -8.10 1.98
C ILE A 32 4.93 -8.04 3.16
N LEU A 33 4.88 -9.10 3.98
CA LEU A 33 4.02 -9.14 5.15
C LEU A 33 4.43 -8.08 6.19
N ASN A 34 5.72 -7.90 6.45
CA ASN A 34 6.24 -6.91 7.39
C ASN A 34 5.92 -5.49 6.94
N VAL A 35 6.09 -5.18 5.65
CA VAL A 35 5.69 -3.89 5.07
C VAL A 35 4.18 -3.68 5.21
N ALA A 36 3.37 -4.70 4.90
CA ALA A 36 1.92 -4.62 5.05
C ALA A 36 1.47 -4.41 6.51
N GLN A 37 2.15 -5.07 7.46
CA GLN A 37 1.88 -4.89 8.90
C GLN A 37 2.26 -3.50 9.38
N MET A 38 3.40 -2.98 8.97
CA MET A 38 3.81 -1.62 9.29
C MET A 38 2.79 -0.60 8.75
N LEU A 39 2.34 -0.74 7.50
CA LEU A 39 1.27 0.11 6.95
C LEU A 39 -0.07 -0.07 7.68
N ALA A 40 -0.39 -1.27 8.15
CA ALA A 40 -1.62 -1.51 8.92
C ALA A 40 -1.59 -0.78 10.28
N ILE A 41 -0.43 -0.67 10.93
CA ILE A 41 -0.27 0.11 12.16
C ILE A 41 -0.51 1.60 11.88
N GLU A 42 0.09 2.14 10.81
CA GLU A 42 -0.14 3.54 10.41
C GLU A 42 -1.61 3.80 10.06
N PHE A 43 -2.30 2.83 9.46
CA PHE A 43 -3.74 2.90 9.26
C PHE A 43 -4.54 2.85 10.56
N GLU A 44 -4.09 2.11 11.58
CA GLU A 44 -4.72 2.12 12.91
C GLU A 44 -4.58 3.49 13.59
N ASP A 45 -3.44 4.16 13.43
CA ASP A 45 -3.27 5.53 13.92
C ASP A 45 -4.10 6.54 13.12
N LEU A 46 -4.22 6.38 11.79
CA LEU A 46 -5.13 7.16 10.97
C LEU A 46 -6.61 6.88 11.32
N HIS A 47 -6.92 5.65 11.74
CA HIS A 47 -8.25 5.21 12.19
C HIS A 47 -8.68 5.86 13.52
N ARG A 48 -7.75 6.41 14.30
CA ARG A 48 -8.09 7.24 15.49
C ARG A 48 -8.70 8.61 15.12
N THR A 49 -8.82 8.91 13.82
CA THR A 49 -9.57 10.07 13.29
C THR A 49 -10.94 9.65 12.72
N ASP A 50 -11.75 10.60 12.24
CA ASP A 50 -13.05 10.36 11.58
C ASP A 50 -13.01 9.46 10.33
N LEU A 51 -11.85 8.87 9.99
CA LEU A 51 -11.70 7.97 8.86
C LEU A 51 -12.64 6.76 8.98
N ASN A 52 -12.84 6.21 10.18
CA ASN A 52 -13.68 5.04 10.37
C ASN A 52 -15.15 5.34 10.02
N ASP A 53 -15.68 6.46 10.50
CA ASP A 53 -17.05 6.90 10.19
C ASP A 53 -17.22 7.18 8.69
N LYS A 54 -16.19 7.70 8.02
CA LYS A 54 -16.20 7.93 6.57
C LYS A 54 -16.14 6.63 5.78
N LEU A 55 -15.32 5.66 6.21
CA LEU A 55 -15.25 4.34 5.58
C LEU A 55 -16.54 3.56 5.80
N ASP A 56 -17.15 3.63 6.98
CA ASP A 56 -18.45 3.01 7.25
C ASP A 56 -19.57 3.72 6.46
N ALA A 57 -19.55 5.04 6.34
CA ALA A 57 -20.50 5.75 5.47
C ALA A 57 -20.35 5.40 3.97
N LEU A 58 -19.14 5.10 3.51
CA LEU A 58 -18.86 4.78 2.11
C LEU A 58 -19.04 3.30 1.78
N PHE A 59 -18.67 2.41 2.69
CA PHE A 59 -18.57 0.97 2.46
C PHE A 59 -19.43 0.12 3.40
N GLY A 60 -20.00 0.71 4.45
CA GLY A 60 -20.86 0.03 5.40
C GLY A 60 -22.13 -0.51 4.73
N GLY A 61 -22.47 -1.75 5.03
CA GLY A 61 -23.65 -2.44 4.47
C GLY A 61 -23.56 -2.78 2.97
N LEU A 62 -22.44 -2.51 2.30
CA LEU A 62 -22.26 -2.92 0.92
C LEU A 62 -22.12 -4.44 0.77
N PRO A 63 -22.55 -5.01 -0.37
CA PRO A 63 -22.37 -6.43 -0.63
C PRO A 63 -20.87 -6.79 -0.70
N PRO A 64 -20.47 -8.04 -0.37
CA PRO A 64 -19.07 -8.48 -0.42
C PRO A 64 -18.36 -8.17 -1.75
N LYS A 65 -19.10 -8.20 -2.87
CA LYS A 65 -18.58 -7.88 -4.19
C LYS A 65 -18.05 -6.45 -4.32
N ALA A 66 -18.61 -5.49 -3.59
CA ALA A 66 -18.18 -4.10 -3.64
C ALA A 66 -16.77 -3.90 -3.05
N PHE A 67 -16.34 -4.81 -2.14
CA PHE A 67 -15.01 -4.75 -1.53
C PHE A 67 -13.88 -5.03 -2.52
N GLU A 68 -14.16 -5.56 -3.71
CA GLU A 68 -13.17 -5.67 -4.80
C GLU A 68 -12.67 -4.30 -5.26
N MET A 69 -13.47 -3.24 -5.10
CA MET A 69 -13.09 -1.86 -5.48
C MET A 69 -12.30 -1.13 -4.38
N VAL A 70 -12.38 -1.59 -3.13
CA VAL A 70 -11.76 -0.92 -1.98
C VAL A 70 -10.24 -0.78 -2.15
N PRO A 71 -9.48 -1.83 -2.54
CA PRO A 71 -8.04 -1.71 -2.77
C PRO A 71 -7.70 -0.68 -3.86
N LEU A 72 -8.53 -0.57 -4.91
CA LEU A 72 -8.32 0.39 -6.00
C LEU A 72 -8.53 1.83 -5.52
N PHE A 73 -9.56 2.09 -4.72
CA PHE A 73 -9.78 3.42 -4.14
C PHE A 73 -8.66 3.82 -3.18
N LEU A 74 -8.18 2.89 -2.36
CA LEU A 74 -7.04 3.14 -1.47
C LEU A 74 -5.76 3.44 -2.26
N HIS A 75 -5.50 2.70 -3.33
CA HIS A 75 -4.37 2.96 -4.22
C HIS A 75 -4.43 4.37 -4.82
N ILE A 76 -5.59 4.78 -5.38
CA ILE A 76 -5.77 6.13 -5.94
C ILE A 76 -5.58 7.21 -4.86
N ALA A 77 -6.12 7.00 -3.66
CA ALA A 77 -5.97 7.94 -2.56
C ALA A 77 -4.51 8.12 -2.13
N LEU A 78 -3.75 7.02 -2.09
CA LEU A 78 -2.32 7.03 -1.80
C LEU A 78 -1.54 7.79 -2.88
N ASP A 79 -1.82 7.56 -4.15
CA ASP A 79 -1.18 8.28 -5.26
C ASP A 79 -1.41 9.80 -5.16
N ILE A 80 -2.67 10.22 -4.90
CA ILE A 80 -3.01 11.64 -4.71
C ILE A 80 -2.26 12.23 -3.52
N PHE A 81 -2.14 11.48 -2.42
CA PHE A 81 -1.40 11.93 -1.25
C PHE A 81 0.09 12.09 -1.57
N MET A 82 0.71 11.08 -2.19
CA MET A 82 2.14 11.08 -2.54
C MET A 82 2.50 12.24 -3.49
N MET A 83 1.66 12.50 -4.50
CA MET A 83 1.83 13.63 -5.42
C MET A 83 1.79 15.00 -4.71
N ARG A 84 1.09 15.10 -3.58
CA ARG A 84 0.97 16.35 -2.81
C ARG A 84 2.03 16.47 -1.71
N ALA A 85 2.37 15.34 -1.08
CA ALA A 85 3.21 15.29 0.11
C ALA A 85 4.71 15.31 -0.22
N ILE A 86 5.10 14.79 -1.39
CA ILE A 86 6.47 14.86 -1.88
C ILE A 86 6.55 16.11 -2.80
N PRO A 87 7.21 17.21 -2.37
CA PRO A 87 7.44 18.32 -3.27
C PRO A 87 8.26 17.80 -4.46
N ASN A 88 7.92 18.20 -5.68
CA ASN A 88 8.75 17.97 -6.87
C ASN A 88 10.11 18.68 -6.72
N GLY A 89 11.01 18.13 -5.91
CA GLY A 89 12.36 18.61 -5.69
C GLY A 89 13.30 18.07 -6.77
N ASN A 90 12.98 18.31 -8.04
CA ASN A 90 13.87 18.18 -9.19
C ASN A 90 13.20 18.75 -10.46
N GLN A 91 13.11 20.08 -10.54
CA GLN A 91 13.37 20.76 -11.81
C GLN A 91 14.61 21.59 -11.56
N GLY A 92 15.74 21.11 -12.08
CA GLY A 92 16.99 21.85 -12.04
C GLY A 92 16.90 23.11 -12.88
N ASP A 93 17.52 24.16 -12.35
CA ASP A 93 18.36 25.10 -13.09
C ASP A 93 19.69 25.20 -12.34
#